data_AF-A0A0R2GS79-F1
#
_entry.id   AF-A0A0R2GS79-F1
#
_cell.length_a   1.000
_cell.length_b   1.000
_cell.length_c   1.000
_cell.angle_alpha   90.00
_cell.angle_beta   90.00
_cell.angle_gamma   90.00
#
_symmetry.space_group_name_H-M   'P 1'
#
loop_
_entity.id
_entity.type
_entity.pdbx_description
1 polymer ?
#
loop_
_entity_poly.entity_id
_entity_poly.type
_entity_poly.pdbx_seq_one_letter_code
_entity_poly.pdbx_strand_id
1 'polypeptide(L)' 'MGLEKGSEVSFELKGNEITIKKLPTALDWADLVKQYPVEDVDIDENGRYDPKKSPDFHDWMVNG' A
#
# COMPACT_ATOMS: atom_id res chain seq x y z
N MET A 1 20.40 9.43 -8.75
CA MET A 1 18.94 9.64 -8.56
C MET A 1 18.06 8.57 -9.21
N GLY A 2 18.58 7.69 -10.09
CA GLY A 2 17.77 6.57 -10.64
C GLY A 2 16.53 7.03 -11.42
N LEU A 3 16.58 8.26 -11.94
CA LEU A 3 15.56 8.84 -12.81
C LEU A 3 15.88 8.45 -14.24
N GLU A 4 14.88 7.92 -14.92
CA GLU A 4 14.95 7.54 -16.32
C GLU A 4 13.86 8.26 -17.11
N LYS A 5 13.96 8.25 -18.44
CA LYS A 5 12.93 8.85 -19.28
C LYS A 5 11.58 8.18 -18.99
N GLY A 6 10.59 8.98 -18.63
CA GLY A 6 9.25 8.49 -18.26
C GLY A 6 9.05 8.27 -16.75
N SER A 7 10.07 8.51 -15.91
CA SER A 7 9.89 8.52 -14.45
C SER A 7 8.93 9.64 -14.03
N GLU A 8 7.95 9.30 -13.21
CA GLU A 8 7.12 10.27 -12.53
C GLU A 8 7.85 10.83 -11.30
N VAL A 9 7.68 12.13 -11.05
CA VAL A 9 8.37 12.85 -9.97
C VAL A 9 7.42 13.83 -9.30
N SER A 10 7.67 14.12 -8.03
CA SER A 10 7.08 15.25 -7.32
C SER A 10 8.08 16.39 -7.20
N PHE A 11 7.56 17.61 -7.26
CA PHE A 11 8.30 18.84 -7.06
C PHE A 11 7.78 19.52 -5.79
N GLU A 12 8.70 19.96 -4.95
CA GLU A 12 8.40 20.67 -3.71
C GLU A 12 9.25 21.94 -3.66
N LEU A 13 8.61 23.11 -3.52
CA LEU A 13 9.29 24.39 -3.33
C LEU A 13 9.30 24.73 -1.84
N LYS A 14 10.48 24.92 -1.26
CA LYS A 14 10.66 25.42 0.11
C LYS A 14 11.60 26.62 0.11
N GLY A 15 11.03 27.80 0.33
CA GLY A 15 11.75 29.06 0.23
C GLY A 15 12.29 29.26 -1.19
N ASN A 16 13.62 29.27 -1.31
CA ASN A 16 14.32 29.43 -2.60
C ASN A 16 14.88 28.10 -3.15
N GLU A 17 14.49 26.96 -2.57
CA GLU A 17 14.95 25.63 -2.99
C GLU A 17 13.82 24.81 -3.60
N ILE A 18 14.10 24.19 -4.75
CA ILE A 18 13.22 23.20 -5.38
C ILE A 18 13.81 21.81 -5.13
N THR A 19 13.06 20.95 -4.46
CA THR A 19 13.37 19.54 -4.31
C THR A 19 12.59 18.71 -5.33
N ILE A 20 13.28 17.79 -6.01
CA ILE A 20 12.68 16.85 -6.96
C ILE A 20 12.83 15.44 -6.39
N LYS A 21 11.74 14.70 -6.28
CA LYS A 21 11.72 13.33 -5.74
C LYS A 21 11.08 12.38 -6.74
N LYS A 22 11.67 11.20 -6.94
CA LYS A 22 11.04 10.12 -7.69
C LYS A 22 9.77 9.68 -6.98
N LEU A 23 8.67 9.56 -7.71
CA LEU A 23 7.46 8.95 -7.16
C LEU A 23 7.63 7.42 -7.12
N PRO A 24 7.21 6.75 -6.03
CA PRO A 24 7.22 5.29 -6.00
C PRO A 24 6.25 4.77 -7.07
N THR A 25 6.72 3.79 -7.84
CA THR A 25 5.91 3.06 -8.81
C THR A 25 4.93 2.11 -8.11
N ALA A 26 3.98 1.56 -8.85
CA ALA A 26 3.11 0.50 -8.32
C ALA A 26 3.91 -0.72 -7.78
N LEU A 27 5.05 -1.04 -8.42
CA LEU A 27 5.95 -2.10 -7.95
C LEU A 27 6.66 -1.71 -6.65
N ASP A 28 7.14 -0.47 -6.54
CA ASP A 28 7.77 0.03 -5.32
C ASP A 28 6.79 -0.03 -4.13
N TRP A 29 5.52 0.35 -4.35
CA TRP A 29 4.47 0.20 -3.34
C TRP A 29 4.18 -1.27 -3.00
N ALA A 30 4.10 -2.14 -3.99
CA ALA A 30 3.88 -3.58 -3.78
C ALA A 30 5.02 -4.20 -2.94
N ASP A 31 6.27 -3.83 -3.20
CA ASP A 31 7.42 -4.34 -2.46
C ASP A 31 7.51 -3.80 -1.03
N LEU A 32 7.03 -2.56 -0.79
CA LEU A 32 6.89 -2.02 0.56
C LEU A 32 5.86 -2.79 1.39
N VAL A 33 4.71 -3.13 0.81
CA VAL A 33 3.63 -3.80 1.56
C VAL A 33 3.86 -5.31 1.73
N LYS A 34 4.66 -5.95 0.86
CA LYS A 34 5.03 -7.38 0.99
C LYS A 34 5.68 -7.76 2.32
N GLN A 35 6.29 -6.79 3.00
CA GLN A 35 6.93 -7.02 4.30
C GLN A 35 5.91 -7.19 5.44
N TYR A 36 4.66 -6.79 5.23
CA TYR A 36 3.60 -6.96 6.20
C TYR A 36 2.86 -8.28 5.95
N PRO A 37 2.46 -9.00 7.01
CA PRO A 37 1.61 -10.17 6.85
C PRO A 37 0.32 -9.74 6.15
N VAL A 38 0.01 -10.40 5.04
CA VAL A 38 -1.27 -10.27 4.35
C VAL A 38 -2.12 -11.44 4.79
N GLU A 39 -3.28 -11.14 5.35
CA GLU A 39 -4.32 -12.13 5.62
C GLU A 39 -5.24 -12.21 4.40
N ASP A 40 -5.20 -13.35 3.71
CA ASP A 40 -6.14 -13.61 2.60
C ASP A 40 -7.50 -14.00 3.20
N VAL A 41 -8.54 -13.23 2.86
CA VAL A 41 -9.91 -13.43 3.36
C VAL A 41 -10.80 -13.97 2.24
N ASP A 42 -11.15 -15.25 2.35
CA ASP A 42 -12.11 -15.87 1.46
C ASP A 42 -13.53 -15.50 1.89
N ILE A 43 -14.21 -14.71 1.07
CA ILE A 43 -15.61 -14.31 1.26
C ILE A 43 -16.47 -15.10 0.27
N ASP A 44 -17.48 -15.81 0.77
CA ASP A 44 -18.40 -16.57 -0.06
C ASP A 44 -19.41 -15.67 -0.81
N GLU A 45 -20.18 -16.26 -1.72
CA GLU A 45 -21.19 -15.55 -2.52
C GLU A 45 -22.28 -14.86 -1.68
N ASN A 46 -22.43 -15.24 -0.42
CA ASN A 46 -23.38 -14.65 0.52
C ASN A 46 -22.73 -13.62 1.46
N GLY A 47 -21.46 -13.27 1.23
CA GLY A 47 -20.72 -12.30 2.03
C GLY A 47 -20.21 -12.85 3.37
N ARG A 48 -20.16 -14.17 3.57
CA ARG A 48 -19.66 -14.79 4.80
C ARG A 48 -18.19 -15.16 4.66
N TYR A 49 -17.47 -15.02 5.75
CA TYR A 49 -16.10 -15.49 5.92
C TYR A 49 -15.99 -16.29 7.22
N ASP A 50 -14.90 -17.02 7.42
CA ASP A 50 -14.62 -17.74 8.67
C ASP A 50 -13.75 -16.86 9.59
N PRO A 51 -14.27 -16.31 10.71
CA PRO A 51 -13.51 -15.49 11.63
C PRO A 51 -12.30 -16.19 12.24
N LYS A 52 -12.28 -17.53 12.25
CA LYS A 52 -11.14 -18.29 12.78
C LYS A 52 -10.01 -18.42 11.76
N LYS A 53 -10.34 -18.37 10.46
CA LYS A 53 -9.33 -18.35 9.38
C LYS A 53 -8.80 -16.95 9.14
N SER A 54 -9.63 -15.94 9.39
CA SER A 54 -9.28 -14.53 9.20
C SER A 54 -9.49 -13.71 10.50
N PRO A 55 -8.77 -14.03 11.59
CA PRO A 55 -8.92 -13.35 12.87
C PRO A 55 -8.59 -11.86 12.84
N ASP A 56 -7.59 -11.43 12.06
CA ASP A 56 -7.19 -10.01 12.04
C ASP A 56 -8.24 -9.16 11.31
N PHE A 57 -8.77 -9.67 10.20
CA PHE A 57 -9.91 -9.08 9.50
C PHE A 57 -11.15 -9.04 10.37
N HIS A 58 -11.41 -10.09 11.15
CA HIS A 58 -12.55 -10.11 12.08
C HIS A 58 -12.42 -9.04 13.16
N ASP A 59 -11.23 -8.92 13.77
CA ASP A 59 -10.97 -7.92 14.80
C ASP A 59 -11.17 -6.50 14.26
N TRP A 60 -10.64 -6.20 13.06
CA TRP A 60 -10.87 -4.92 12.40
C TRP A 60 -12.35 -4.62 12.15
N MET A 61 -13.12 -5.59 11.67
CA MET A 61 -14.55 -5.43 11.39
C MET A 61 -15.40 -5.19 12.65
N VAL A 62 -14.96 -5.68 13.80
CA VAL A 62 -15.71 -5.61 15.08
C VAL A 62 -15.23 -4.46 15.97
N ASN A 63 -13.93 -4.17 15.97
CA ASN A 63 -13.26 -3.27 16.93
C ASN A 63 -12.52 -2.08 16.29
N GLY A 64 -12.60 -1.90 14.96
CA GLY A 64 -11.85 -0.90 14.19
C GLY A 64 -12.02 0.56 14.60
#